data_AF-A0A7S0Y1Y0-F1
#
_entry.id   AF-A0A7S0Y1Y0-F1
#
_cell.length_a   1.000
_cell.length_b   1.000
_cell.length_c   1.000
_cell.angle_alpha   90.00
_cell.angle_beta   90.00
_cell.angle_gamma   90.00
#
_symmetry.space_group_name_H-M   'P 1'
#
loop_
_entity.id
_entity.type
_entity.pdbx_description
1 polymer ?
#
loop_
_entity_poly.entity_id
_entity_poly.type
_entity_poly.pdbx_seq_one_letter_code
_entity_poly.pdbx_strand_id
1 'polypeptide(L)'
;AEEGGEAAAVEEAAAVAVAAADEGAIRCIVQNDDMNLGKWPLYKTQWRGAGVAVPVFGLRSQEGMGVGEFLDLKAMADWCAKSKMKILQLLPVTDTTTHWDERDSYPYSSISVFALHPLYLRIQSIKNIPADIKAE
;
A
#
# COMPACT_ATOMS: atom_id res chain seq x y z
N ALA A 1 3.23 -0.44 -34.87
CA ALA A 1 3.01 0.79 -34.10
C ALA A 1 1.82 0.51 -33.19
N GLU A 2 1.93 0.91 -31.91
CA GLU A 2 0.89 0.83 -30.88
C GLU A 2 0.52 -0.55 -30.30
N GLU A 3 1.42 -1.16 -29.53
CA GLU A 3 1.05 -2.13 -28.47
C GLU A 3 1.80 -1.89 -27.14
N GLY A 4 2.56 -0.78 -27.03
CA GLY A 4 3.41 -0.50 -25.87
C GLY A 4 2.81 0.43 -24.80
N GLY A 5 1.56 0.88 -24.96
CA GLY A 5 0.94 1.89 -24.10
C GLY A 5 0.26 1.34 -22.84
N GLU A 6 -0.29 0.12 -22.92
CA GLU A 6 -1.16 -0.41 -21.86
C GLU A 6 -0.37 -1.07 -20.72
N ALA A 7 0.76 -1.72 -21.03
CA ALA A 7 1.63 -2.33 -20.01
C ALA A 7 2.30 -1.30 -19.07
N ALA A 8 2.56 -0.10 -19.56
CA ALA A 8 3.17 0.98 -18.77
C ALA A 8 2.20 1.53 -17.70
N ALA A 9 0.89 1.56 -18.00
CA ALA A 9 -0.14 2.02 -17.05
C ALA A 9 -0.36 1.03 -15.89
N VAL A 10 -0.12 -0.27 -16.13
CA VAL A 10 -0.21 -1.31 -15.09
C VAL A 10 1.04 -1.33 -14.20
N GLU A 11 2.23 -1.02 -14.75
CA GLU A 11 3.48 -0.88 -13.97
C GLU A 11 3.44 0.34 -13.02
N GLU A 12 2.62 1.36 -13.33
CA GLU A 12 2.44 2.56 -12.50
C GLU A 12 1.53 2.29 -11.27
N ALA A 13 0.67 1.27 -11.33
CA ALA A 13 -0.34 0.97 -10.31
C ALA A 13 0.20 0.29 -9.04
N ALA A 14 1.39 -0.31 -9.09
CA ALA A 14 2.00 -1.02 -7.95
C ALA A 14 2.77 -0.08 -6.99
N ALA A 15 3.00 1.17 -7.38
CA ALA A 15 3.47 2.22 -6.49
C ALA A 15 2.28 3.07 -6.03
N VAL A 16 1.71 2.79 -4.86
CA VAL A 16 0.90 3.79 -4.17
C VAL A 16 1.84 4.86 -3.60
N ALA A 17 2.50 5.62 -4.47
CA ALA A 17 3.28 6.78 -4.06
C ALA A 17 2.29 7.87 -3.66
N VAL A 18 1.87 7.90 -2.39
CA VAL A 18 1.22 9.09 -1.82
C VAL A 18 2.30 10.17 -1.65
N ALA A 19 2.74 10.74 -2.77
CA ALA A 19 3.47 11.99 -2.78
C ALA A 19 2.45 13.10 -2.53
N ALA A 20 2.21 13.44 -1.26
CA ALA A 20 1.54 14.69 -0.91
C ALA A 20 2.48 15.86 -1.28
N ALA A 21 2.51 16.17 -2.58
CA ALA A 21 3.31 17.22 -3.18
C ALA A 21 2.68 18.58 -2.87
N ASP A 22 3.18 19.21 -1.83
CA ASP A 22 3.28 20.67 -1.80
C ASP A 22 4.73 20.99 -2.15
N GLU A 23 4.93 21.90 -3.10
CA GLU A 23 6.24 22.47 -3.44
C GLU A 23 7.33 21.46 -3.88
N GLY A 24 6.98 20.45 -4.69
CA GLY A 24 7.97 19.62 -5.40
C GLY A 24 8.88 18.74 -4.52
N ALA A 25 8.66 18.69 -3.21
CA ALA A 25 9.42 17.87 -2.26
C ALA A 25 8.66 16.58 -1.91
N ILE A 26 9.27 15.43 -2.18
CA ILE A 26 8.74 14.12 -1.77
C ILE A 26 8.84 14.02 -0.24
N ARG A 27 7.69 13.98 0.44
CA ARG A 27 7.60 13.91 1.91
C ARG A 27 7.84 12.50 2.45
N CYS A 28 7.20 11.50 1.86
CA CYS A 28 7.33 10.09 2.20
C CYS A 28 6.97 9.22 0.99
N ILE A 29 7.69 8.12 0.79
CA ILE A 29 7.42 7.12 -0.25
C ILE A 29 6.80 5.90 0.43
N VAL A 30 5.63 5.47 -0.03
CA VAL A 30 5.07 4.18 0.42
C VAL A 30 5.50 3.12 -0.59
N GLN A 31 6.17 2.09 -0.09
CA GLN A 31 6.76 1.02 -0.90
C GLN A 31 6.13 -0.31 -0.50
N ASN A 32 5.58 -1.03 -1.48
CA ASN A 32 5.23 -2.43 -1.33
C ASN A 32 6.46 -3.32 -1.60
N ASP A 33 6.56 -4.46 -0.92
CA ASP A 33 7.78 -5.29 -0.82
C ASP A 33 8.36 -5.72 -2.18
N ASP A 34 7.49 -5.89 -3.19
CA ASP A 34 7.88 -6.36 -4.52
C ASP A 34 8.35 -5.26 -5.50
N MET A 35 8.48 -4.01 -5.03
CA MET A 35 8.81 -2.88 -5.91
C MET A 35 10.31 -2.65 -6.06
N ASN A 36 10.82 -2.82 -7.28
CA ASN A 36 12.19 -2.43 -7.63
C ASN A 36 12.30 -0.90 -7.76
N LEU A 37 12.78 -0.26 -6.70
CA LEU A 37 13.01 1.20 -6.66
C LEU A 37 14.12 1.70 -7.60
N GLY A 38 14.90 0.82 -8.23
CA GLY A 38 16.01 1.18 -9.11
C GLY A 38 15.61 1.94 -10.38
N LYS A 39 14.31 2.06 -10.69
CA LYS A 39 13.75 2.84 -11.81
C LYS A 39 13.18 4.22 -11.41
N TRP A 40 13.15 4.58 -10.12
CA TRP A 40 12.62 5.88 -9.64
C TRP A 40 13.59 7.08 -9.62
N PRO A 41 13.28 8.26 -10.20
CA PRO A 41 14.23 9.39 -10.38
C PRO A 41 14.99 9.88 -9.13
N LEU A 42 14.57 9.51 -7.92
CA LEU A 42 15.30 9.68 -6.66
C LEU A 42 16.70 9.04 -6.63
N TYR A 43 16.95 7.94 -7.35
CA TYR A 43 18.29 7.30 -7.38
C TYR A 43 19.29 8.00 -8.30
N LYS A 44 18.88 9.03 -9.07
CA LYS A 44 19.81 9.82 -9.91
C LYS A 44 20.79 10.66 -9.07
N THR A 45 20.59 10.73 -7.75
CA THR A 45 21.50 11.34 -6.77
C THR A 45 21.71 10.37 -5.61
N GLN A 46 22.81 10.51 -4.84
CA GLN A 46 23.01 9.72 -3.61
C GLN A 46 21.96 10.12 -2.55
N TRP A 47 20.79 9.50 -2.62
CA TRP A 47 19.71 9.72 -1.67
C TRP A 47 20.05 9.09 -0.31
N ARG A 48 19.83 9.86 0.77
CA ARG A 48 19.96 9.40 2.15
C ARG A 48 18.66 9.69 2.90
N GLY A 49 18.14 8.70 3.59
CA GLY A 49 16.90 8.81 4.36
C GLY A 49 16.77 7.72 5.41
N ALA A 50 15.86 7.94 6.35
CA ALA A 50 15.36 6.93 7.26
C ALA A 50 13.92 6.58 6.86
N GLY A 51 13.48 5.38 7.22
CA GLY A 51 12.13 4.92 6.96
C GLY A 51 11.65 3.94 8.02
N VAL A 52 10.40 3.52 7.90
CA VAL A 52 9.76 2.56 8.80
C VAL A 52 9.21 1.41 7.97
N ALA A 53 9.42 0.18 8.42
CA ALA A 53 8.82 -1.02 7.83
C ALA A 53 7.68 -1.50 8.72
N VAL A 54 6.48 -1.67 8.15
CA VAL A 54 5.29 -2.13 8.87
C VAL A 54 4.50 -3.15 8.05
N PRO A 55 3.96 -4.21 8.68
CA PRO A 55 2.89 -4.99 8.07
C PRO A 55 1.58 -4.21 8.13
N VAL A 56 0.83 -4.15 7.02
CA VAL A 56 -0.49 -3.49 7.00
C VAL A 56 -1.44 -4.13 7.99
N PHE A 57 -1.48 -5.47 8.07
CA PHE A 57 -2.29 -6.18 9.06
C PHE A 57 -1.95 -5.83 10.53
N GLY A 58 -0.76 -5.27 10.79
CA GLY A 58 -0.32 -4.83 12.11
C GLY A 58 -0.79 -3.42 12.50
N LEU A 59 -1.27 -2.62 11.55
CA LEU A 59 -1.76 -1.27 11.83
C LEU A 59 -3.09 -1.34 12.60
N ARG A 60 -3.35 -0.31 13.42
CA ARG A 60 -4.60 -0.16 14.16
C ARG A 60 -5.07 1.28 14.06
N SER A 61 -6.35 1.46 13.78
CA SER A 61 -7.03 2.75 13.78
C SER A 61 -8.35 2.67 14.53
N GLN A 62 -8.93 3.82 14.85
CA GLN A 62 -10.23 3.91 15.49
C GLN A 62 -11.38 3.54 14.54
N GLU A 63 -11.15 3.61 13.23
CA GLU A 63 -12.15 3.33 12.21
C GLU A 63 -12.08 1.89 11.66
N GLY A 64 -10.97 1.18 11.89
CA GLY A 64 -10.74 -0.15 11.34
C GLY A 64 -11.38 -1.28 12.15
N MET A 65 -11.56 -2.44 11.51
CA MET A 65 -12.25 -3.60 12.10
C MET A 65 -11.31 -4.60 12.81
N GLY A 66 -10.27 -4.10 13.49
CA GLY A 66 -9.32 -4.94 14.25
C GLY A 66 -8.11 -5.45 13.46
N VAL A 67 -8.07 -5.18 12.16
CA VAL A 67 -6.90 -5.33 11.27
C VAL A 67 -6.62 -3.98 10.60
N GLY A 68 -5.39 -3.73 10.19
CA GLY A 68 -5.06 -2.52 9.44
C GLY A 68 -5.52 -2.61 7.98
N GLU A 69 -5.93 -1.47 7.41
CA GLU A 69 -6.54 -1.37 6.10
C GLU A 69 -5.79 -0.36 5.20
N PHE A 70 -6.07 -0.34 3.90
CA PHE A 70 -5.42 0.57 2.95
C PHE A 70 -5.59 2.04 3.31
N LEU A 71 -6.73 2.42 3.90
CA LEU A 71 -6.94 3.80 4.32
C LEU A 71 -6.13 4.20 5.57
N ASP A 72 -5.67 3.24 6.38
CA ASP A 72 -4.75 3.51 7.49
C ASP A 72 -3.36 3.90 7.01
N LEU A 73 -2.97 3.49 5.80
CA LEU A 73 -1.72 3.90 5.18
C LEU A 73 -1.63 5.41 4.99
N LYS A 74 -2.76 6.10 4.81
CA LYS A 74 -2.79 7.56 4.72
C LYS A 74 -2.34 8.19 6.04
N ALA A 75 -2.90 7.74 7.16
CA ALA A 75 -2.52 8.23 8.48
C ALA A 75 -1.06 7.88 8.81
N MET A 76 -0.61 6.69 8.41
CA MET A 76 0.79 6.26 8.59
C MET A 76 1.75 7.10 7.74
N ALA A 77 1.40 7.41 6.48
CA ALA A 77 2.19 8.28 5.61
C ALA A 77 2.26 9.71 6.15
N ASP A 78 1.14 10.25 6.65
CA ASP A 78 1.10 11.57 7.31
C ASP A 78 2.00 11.59 8.55
N TRP A 79 1.99 10.51 9.34
CA TRP A 79 2.87 10.37 10.50
C TRP A 79 4.35 10.28 10.08
N CYS A 80 4.66 9.53 9.03
CA CYS A 80 6.02 9.44 8.47
C CYS A 80 6.52 10.83 8.04
N ALA A 81 5.70 11.58 7.30
CA ALA A 81 6.02 12.93 6.86
C ALA A 81 6.28 13.87 8.05
N LYS A 82 5.42 13.86 9.07
CA LYS A 82 5.59 14.65 10.31
C LYS A 82 6.85 14.27 11.08
N SER A 83 7.20 12.98 11.06
CA SER A 83 8.37 12.42 11.75
C SER A 83 9.66 12.50 10.91
N LYS A 84 9.60 13.10 9.71
CA LYS A 84 10.71 13.19 8.74
C LYS A 84 11.22 11.83 8.24
N MET A 85 10.39 10.79 8.37
CA MET A 85 10.64 9.48 7.75
C MET A 85 10.30 9.57 6.27
N LYS A 86 11.27 9.21 5.44
CA LYS A 86 11.17 9.40 3.99
C LYS A 86 10.63 8.17 3.26
N ILE A 87 10.61 7.00 3.91
CA ILE A 87 10.09 5.74 3.36
C ILE A 87 9.17 5.07 4.39
N LEU A 88 8.03 4.58 3.91
CA LEU A 88 7.16 3.62 4.56
C LEU A 88 7.21 2.32 3.75
N GLN A 89 7.98 1.34 4.23
CA GLN A 89 8.05 0.00 3.66
C GLN A 89 6.90 -0.84 4.18
N LEU A 90 6.22 -1.54 3.29
CA LEU A 90 5.18 -2.49 3.62
C LEU A 90 5.68 -3.92 3.37
N LEU A 91 5.20 -4.86 4.19
CA LEU A 91 5.19 -6.27 3.78
C LEU A 91 4.24 -6.44 2.58
N PRO A 92 4.35 -7.54 1.80
CA PRO A 92 3.49 -7.74 0.65
C PRO A 92 2.01 -7.65 1.03
N VAL A 93 1.27 -6.85 0.26
CA VAL A 93 -0.18 -6.63 0.43
C VAL A 93 -1.01 -7.35 -0.63
N THR A 94 -0.40 -8.29 -1.34
CA THR A 94 -1.02 -9.04 -2.42
C THR A 94 -1.90 -10.17 -1.89
N ASP A 95 -2.86 -10.61 -2.70
CA ASP A 95 -3.77 -11.68 -2.34
C ASP A 95 -3.04 -13.02 -2.15
N THR A 96 -3.42 -13.73 -1.10
CA THR A 96 -2.87 -15.02 -0.67
C THR A 96 -3.96 -16.09 -0.54
N THR A 97 -5.22 -15.75 -0.80
CA THR A 97 -6.39 -16.60 -0.57
C THR A 97 -6.38 -17.84 -1.46
N THR A 98 -5.94 -18.97 -0.91
CA THR A 98 -5.78 -20.24 -1.64
C THR A 98 -6.43 -21.41 -0.89
N HIS A 99 -6.18 -21.51 0.40
CA HIS A 99 -6.55 -22.67 1.22
C HIS A 99 -7.79 -22.41 2.09
N TRP A 100 -8.20 -21.15 2.23
CA TRP A 100 -9.32 -20.71 3.07
C TRP A 100 -9.15 -21.07 4.55
N ASP A 101 -7.90 -21.07 5.02
CA ASP A 101 -7.52 -21.31 6.41
C ASP A 101 -6.37 -20.41 6.85
N GLU A 102 -5.82 -20.64 8.04
CA GLU A 102 -4.80 -19.79 8.63
C GLU A 102 -3.51 -19.68 7.80
N ARG A 103 -3.25 -20.65 6.89
CA ARG A 103 -2.05 -20.65 6.05
C ARG A 103 -2.04 -19.49 5.07
N ASP A 104 -3.21 -19.00 4.69
CA ASP A 104 -3.35 -17.83 3.82
C ASP A 104 -2.96 -16.52 4.54
N SER A 105 -2.70 -16.54 5.85
CA SER A 105 -2.20 -15.38 6.60
C SER A 105 -0.73 -15.04 6.30
N TYR A 106 0.00 -15.91 5.59
CA TYR A 106 1.40 -15.69 5.28
C TYR A 106 1.57 -14.76 4.06
N PRO A 107 2.09 -13.53 4.23
CA PRO A 107 2.04 -12.48 3.20
C PRO A 107 2.88 -12.78 1.95
N TYR A 108 3.80 -13.74 2.01
CA TYR A 108 4.66 -14.12 0.89
C TYR A 108 4.10 -15.28 0.05
N SER A 109 2.94 -15.84 0.40
CA SER A 109 2.26 -16.89 -0.37
C SER A 109 1.30 -16.30 -1.41
N SER A 110 1.78 -15.32 -2.18
CA SER A 110 0.92 -14.59 -3.12
C SER A 110 0.45 -15.46 -4.27
N ILE A 111 -0.85 -15.37 -4.60
CA ILE A 111 -1.42 -15.99 -5.81
C ILE A 111 -1.23 -15.11 -7.05
N SER A 112 -0.93 -13.82 -6.87
CA SER A 112 -0.79 -12.84 -7.95
C SER A 112 0.01 -11.62 -7.49
N VAL A 113 1.01 -11.24 -8.28
CA VAL A 113 1.84 -10.04 -8.04
C VAL A 113 1.09 -8.72 -8.31
N PHE A 114 -0.12 -8.78 -8.87
CA PHE A 114 -0.93 -7.60 -9.22
C PHE A 114 -2.20 -7.45 -8.37
N ALA A 115 -2.74 -8.55 -7.85
CA ALA A 115 -3.99 -8.51 -7.10
C ALA A 115 -3.73 -8.09 -5.66
N LEU A 116 -4.38 -7.02 -5.22
CA LEU A 116 -4.38 -6.58 -3.83
C LEU A 116 -5.26 -7.50 -2.98
N HIS A 117 -4.84 -7.78 -1.75
CA HIS A 117 -5.61 -8.63 -0.86
C HIS A 117 -6.90 -7.90 -0.43
N PRO A 118 -8.09 -8.51 -0.62
CA PRO A 118 -9.37 -7.88 -0.24
C PRO A 118 -9.53 -7.62 1.27
N LEU A 119 -8.75 -8.29 2.13
CA LEU A 119 -8.75 -8.10 3.59
C LEU A 119 -8.48 -6.65 4.00
N TYR A 120 -7.64 -5.94 3.24
CA TYR A 120 -7.23 -4.57 3.57
C TYR A 120 -8.24 -3.50 3.12
N LEU A 121 -9.41 -3.88 2.66
CA LEU A 121 -10.43 -2.97 2.18
C LEU A 121 -11.27 -2.39 3.32
N ARG A 122 -11.40 -1.06 3.38
CA ARG A 122 -12.28 -0.40 4.35
C ARG A 122 -13.73 -0.44 3.89
N ILE A 123 -14.53 -1.32 4.47
CA ILE A 123 -15.94 -1.54 4.10
C ILE A 123 -16.76 -0.26 4.29
N GLN A 124 -16.51 0.49 5.37
CA GLN A 124 -17.22 1.72 5.72
C GLN A 124 -17.08 2.82 4.66
N SER A 125 -16.05 2.74 3.80
CA SER A 125 -15.77 3.71 2.73
C SER A 125 -16.34 3.30 1.37
N ILE A 126 -16.89 2.10 1.24
CA ILE A 126 -17.51 1.64 -0.01
C ILE A 126 -18.84 2.38 -0.21
N LYS A 127 -19.07 2.89 -1.44
CA LYS A 127 -20.35 3.48 -1.82
C LYS A 127 -21.36 2.39 -2.18
N ASN A 128 -22.63 2.63 -1.87
CA ASN A 128 -23.76 1.74 -2.22
C ASN A 128 -23.70 0.34 -1.57
N ILE A 129 -23.17 0.22 -0.35
CA ILE A 129 -23.28 -1.04 0.38
C ILE A 129 -24.71 -1.27 0.88
N PRO A 130 -25.16 -2.54 0.95
CA PRO A 130 -26.40 -2.91 1.61
C PRO A 130 -26.49 -2.37 3.05
N ALA A 131 -27.70 -1.99 3.47
CA ALA A 131 -27.91 -1.31 4.76
C ALA A 131 -27.65 -2.22 5.97
N ASP A 132 -27.86 -3.52 5.81
CA ASP A 132 -27.52 -4.57 6.76
C ASP A 132 -26.00 -4.64 7.00
N ILE A 133 -25.19 -4.64 5.94
CA ILE A 133 -23.72 -4.64 6.07
C ILE A 133 -23.21 -3.34 6.70
N LYS A 134 -23.90 -2.22 6.48
CA LYS A 134 -23.52 -0.93 7.08
C LYS A 134 -23.78 -0.85 8.58
N ALA A 135 -24.65 -1.71 9.11
CA ALA A 135 -25.08 -1.68 10.50
C ALA A 135 -24.22 -2.57 11.42
N GLU A 136 -23.43 -3.48 10.85
CA GLU A 136 -22.39 -4.26 11.54
C GLU A 136 -21.14 -3.41 11.84
#